data_AF-A0A1R3KEP8-F1
#
_entry.id   AF-A0A1R3KEP8-F1
#
_cell.length_a   1.000
_cell.length_b   1.000
_cell.length_c   1.000
_cell.angle_alpha   90.00
_cell.angle_beta   90.00
_cell.angle_gamma   90.00
#
_symmetry.space_group_name_H-M   'P 1'
#
loop_
_entity.id
_entity.type
_entity.pdbx_description
1 polymer ?
#
loop_
_entity_poly.entity_id
_entity_poly.type
_entity_poly.pdbx_seq_one_letter_code
_entity_poly.pdbx_strand_id
1 'polypeptide(L)'
;MGGGKENRHTPGLEHWSLAVKDGKALEKEWRTEIPIPRGGPHRACIVANDRLFVIGGQEGDFMAKPGSPIFKCSRRNEVVYGDVYMLDSEMKKWEVLSPMPKPDSHIECAWVIVNNSIIITGGTTEKHPETKRMMLVGEVFKFDLASLKWSVIGKLPFRVKTTLTGFYDGYLYFTSGQRDRGPDNPQPRKVIAEMWRTKLSL
;
A
#
# COMPACT_ATOMS: atom_id res chain seq x y z
N MET A 1 -3.01 -3.57 11.13
CA MET A 1 -3.17 -2.14 11.50
C MET A 1 -4.31 -1.53 10.71
N GLY A 2 -5.26 -0.91 11.39
CA GLY A 2 -6.22 0.08 10.90
C GLY A 2 -6.86 -0.19 9.55
N GLY A 3 -7.27 -1.43 9.25
CA GLY A 3 -7.85 -1.82 7.97
C GLY A 3 -9.28 -1.32 7.75
N GLY A 4 -10.12 -2.14 7.12
CA GLY A 4 -11.58 -1.93 7.12
C GLY A 4 -12.24 -2.66 8.29
N LYS A 5 -13.33 -2.13 8.83
CA LYS A 5 -14.22 -2.86 9.73
C LYS A 5 -14.93 -4.02 9.02
N GLU A 6 -15.70 -4.82 9.73
CA GLU A 6 -16.38 -6.03 9.22
C GLU A 6 -17.30 -5.73 8.03
N ASN A 7 -17.85 -4.52 7.97
CA ASN A 7 -18.67 -4.06 6.86
C ASN A 7 -17.87 -3.75 5.57
N ARG A 8 -16.52 -3.84 5.64
CA ARG A 8 -15.52 -3.52 4.61
C ARG A 8 -15.47 -2.07 4.14
N HIS A 9 -16.37 -1.22 4.62
CA HIS A 9 -16.48 0.15 4.15
C HIS A 9 -15.96 1.17 5.16
N THR A 10 -16.31 0.99 6.43
CA THR A 10 -15.88 1.89 7.49
C THR A 10 -14.40 1.66 7.80
N PRO A 11 -13.56 2.71 7.80
CA PRO A 11 -12.18 2.61 8.27
C PRO A 11 -12.12 2.13 9.73
N GLY A 12 -11.29 1.12 9.98
CA GLY A 12 -10.85 0.75 11.31
C GLY A 12 -9.61 1.56 11.69
N LEU A 13 -9.56 2.12 12.89
CA LEU A 13 -8.38 2.86 13.38
C LEU A 13 -7.49 1.99 14.28
N GLU A 14 -7.94 0.78 14.56
CA GLU A 14 -7.38 -0.06 15.59
C GLU A 14 -5.99 -0.58 15.20
N HIS A 15 -5.06 -0.48 16.14
CA HIS A 15 -3.70 -0.99 16.02
C HIS A 15 -3.47 -1.92 17.19
N TRP A 16 -2.94 -3.11 16.89
CA TRP A 16 -2.56 -4.08 17.90
C TRP A 16 -1.20 -4.64 17.58
N SER A 17 -0.49 -5.06 18.61
CA SER A 17 0.79 -5.74 18.49
C SER A 17 0.85 -6.96 19.41
N LEU A 18 1.81 -7.85 19.12
CA LEU A 18 2.09 -9.03 19.92
C LEU A 18 3.61 -9.21 19.95
N ALA A 19 4.20 -9.17 21.13
CA ALA A 19 5.63 -9.38 21.29
C ALA A 19 5.99 -10.84 20.98
N VAL A 20 7.00 -11.04 20.14
CA VAL A 20 7.50 -12.37 19.73
C VAL A 20 9.01 -12.44 19.95
N LYS A 21 9.49 -13.55 20.50
CA LYS A 21 10.91 -13.86 20.64
C LYS A 21 11.13 -15.34 20.37
N ASP A 22 12.17 -15.66 19.60
CA ASP A 22 12.54 -17.05 19.26
C ASP A 22 11.36 -17.88 18.70
N GLY A 23 10.55 -17.25 17.85
CA GLY A 23 9.38 -17.86 17.21
C GLY A 23 8.17 -18.09 18.14
N LYS A 24 8.19 -17.56 19.37
CA LYS A 24 7.10 -17.71 20.34
C LYS A 24 6.57 -16.34 20.78
N ALA A 25 5.25 -16.26 20.95
CA ALA A 25 4.63 -15.10 21.58
C ALA A 25 5.09 -15.01 23.05
N LEU A 26 5.50 -13.82 23.46
CA LEU A 26 5.84 -13.49 24.86
C LEU A 26 4.59 -13.14 25.68
N GLU A 27 3.53 -12.73 25.00
CA GLU A 27 2.27 -12.29 25.58
C GLU A 27 1.16 -13.30 25.23
N LYS A 28 0.13 -13.41 26.08
CA LYS A 28 -1.00 -14.33 25.86
C LYS A 28 -2.07 -13.76 24.93
N GLU A 29 -2.13 -12.44 24.83
CA GLU A 29 -3.15 -11.69 24.10
C GLU A 29 -2.48 -10.55 23.33
N TRP A 30 -3.12 -10.13 22.24
CA TRP A 30 -2.70 -8.94 21.50
C TRP A 30 -2.92 -7.70 22.37
N ARG A 31 -1.93 -6.82 22.43
CA ARG A 31 -2.08 -5.53 23.11
C ARG A 31 -2.65 -4.49 22.16
N THR A 32 -3.56 -3.68 22.66
CA THR A 32 -4.03 -2.48 21.95
C THR A 32 -2.94 -1.42 21.98
N GLU A 33 -2.62 -0.90 20.80
CA GLU A 33 -1.65 0.16 20.59
C GLU A 33 -2.38 1.48 20.25
N ILE A 34 -1.61 2.57 20.15
CA ILE A 34 -2.17 3.85 19.74
C ILE A 34 -2.85 3.75 18.36
N PRO A 35 -4.11 4.23 18.22
CA PRO A 35 -4.84 4.16 16.95
C PRO A 35 -4.10 4.88 15.83
N ILE A 36 -4.19 4.35 14.60
CA ILE A 36 -3.65 5.04 13.44
C ILE A 36 -4.47 6.32 13.16
N PRO A 37 -3.87 7.45 12.74
CA PRO A 37 -4.60 8.71 12.55
C PRO A 37 -5.73 8.60 11.53
N ARG A 38 -5.54 7.77 10.50
CA ARG A 38 -6.56 7.43 9.51
C ARG A 38 -6.51 5.93 9.24
N GLY A 39 -7.66 5.28 9.23
CA GLY A 39 -7.84 3.87 8.91
C GLY A 39 -8.04 3.59 7.42
N GLY A 40 -8.28 2.33 7.06
CA GLY A 40 -8.57 1.89 5.71
C GLY A 40 -7.61 0.79 5.17
N PRO A 41 -8.09 -0.04 4.22
CA PRO A 41 -7.31 -1.14 3.65
C PRO A 41 -6.25 -0.67 2.64
N HIS A 42 -5.50 -1.65 2.13
CA HIS A 42 -4.65 -1.55 0.95
C HIS A 42 -3.44 -0.61 1.03
N ARG A 43 -2.83 -0.51 2.21
CA ARG A 43 -1.68 0.36 2.49
C ARG A 43 -0.37 -0.42 2.56
N ALA A 44 0.75 0.26 2.38
CA ALA A 44 2.05 -0.28 2.74
C ALA A 44 2.31 -0.07 4.24
N CYS A 45 2.76 -1.10 4.94
CA CYS A 45 3.20 -1.05 6.34
C CYS A 45 4.65 -1.51 6.40
N ILE A 46 5.57 -0.63 6.75
CA ILE A 46 7.00 -0.81 6.52
C ILE A 46 7.77 -0.51 7.80
N VAL A 47 8.60 -1.43 8.26
CA VAL A 47 9.55 -1.17 9.34
C VAL A 47 10.90 -0.82 8.73
N ALA A 48 11.43 0.36 9.08
CA ALA A 48 12.76 0.81 8.69
C ALA A 48 13.35 1.72 9.77
N ASN A 49 14.66 1.61 10.03
CA ASN A 49 15.36 2.43 11.03
C ASN A 49 14.65 2.47 12.39
N ASP A 50 14.22 1.31 12.89
CA ASP A 50 13.47 1.13 14.15
C ASP A 50 12.16 1.93 14.24
N ARG A 51 11.56 2.26 13.08
CA ARG A 51 10.27 2.95 13.00
C ARG A 51 9.30 2.24 12.07
N LEU A 52 8.02 2.39 12.36
CA LEU A 52 6.94 1.83 11.56
C LEU A 52 6.28 2.93 10.72
N PHE A 53 6.34 2.78 9.41
CA PHE A 53 5.72 3.66 8.44
C PHE A 53 4.44 3.03 7.91
N VAL A 54 3.39 3.84 7.78
CA VAL A 54 2.14 3.48 7.09
C VAL A 54 1.91 4.47 5.97
N ILE A 55 1.86 3.96 4.74
CA ILE A 55 1.91 4.77 3.52
C ILE A 55 0.69 4.46 2.64
N GLY A 56 0.00 5.53 2.25
CA GLY A 56 -1.11 5.51 1.29
C GLY A 56 -2.34 4.75 1.78
N GLY A 57 -2.92 3.95 0.89
CA GLY A 57 -4.13 3.18 1.14
C GLY A 57 -5.40 3.85 0.68
N GLN A 58 -6.54 3.27 1.08
CA GLN A 58 -7.85 3.82 0.75
C GLN A 58 -8.84 3.70 1.89
N GLU A 59 -9.90 4.51 1.84
CA GLU A 59 -11.13 4.32 2.60
C GLU A 59 -12.23 3.78 1.69
N GLY A 60 -13.06 2.92 2.27
CA GLY A 60 -14.09 2.23 1.55
C GLY A 60 -13.55 1.03 0.77
N ASP A 61 -14.43 0.06 0.59
CA ASP A 61 -14.25 -1.09 -0.28
C ASP A 61 -15.66 -1.58 -0.67
N PHE A 62 -15.71 -2.65 -1.44
CA PHE A 62 -16.94 -3.35 -1.76
C PHE A 62 -17.58 -3.91 -0.49
N MET A 63 -18.81 -3.47 -0.22
CA MET A 63 -19.61 -3.98 0.91
C MET A 63 -20.27 -5.29 0.53
N ALA A 64 -20.21 -6.28 1.42
CA ALA A 64 -20.97 -7.51 1.25
C ALA A 64 -22.48 -7.21 1.19
N LYS A 65 -23.20 -7.83 0.26
CA LYS A 65 -24.67 -7.78 0.24
C LYS A 65 -25.21 -8.77 1.27
N PRO A 66 -25.94 -8.31 2.31
CA PRO A 66 -26.49 -9.21 3.32
C PRO A 66 -27.32 -10.33 2.69
N GLY A 67 -27.10 -11.57 3.14
CA GLY A 67 -27.85 -12.74 2.67
C GLY A 67 -27.55 -13.18 1.23
N SER A 68 -26.56 -12.61 0.54
CA SER A 68 -26.23 -13.05 -0.81
C SER A 68 -25.66 -14.48 -0.80
N PRO A 69 -26.31 -15.46 -1.46
CA PRO A 69 -25.88 -16.86 -1.44
C PRO A 69 -24.56 -17.11 -2.18
N ILE A 70 -24.10 -16.15 -2.99
CA ILE A 70 -22.86 -16.23 -3.77
C ILE A 70 -21.84 -15.14 -3.41
N PHE A 71 -21.92 -14.59 -2.19
CA PHE A 71 -20.96 -13.58 -1.68
C PHE A 71 -20.82 -12.32 -2.55
N LYS A 72 -21.92 -11.87 -3.19
CA LYS A 72 -21.93 -10.63 -3.96
C LYS A 72 -21.60 -9.45 -3.06
N CYS A 73 -20.84 -8.51 -3.61
CA CYS A 73 -20.60 -7.22 -2.98
C CYS A 73 -21.17 -6.08 -3.83
N SER A 74 -21.52 -4.96 -3.21
CA SER A 74 -21.86 -3.71 -3.87
C SER A 74 -20.71 -2.73 -3.78
N ARG A 75 -20.46 -2.06 -4.91
CA ARG A 75 -19.46 -1.00 -4.95
C ARG A 75 -19.92 0.17 -4.07
N ARG A 76 -19.02 0.71 -3.25
CA ARG A 76 -19.20 1.97 -2.53
C ARG A 76 -18.24 3.02 -3.07
N ASN A 77 -18.39 4.24 -2.58
CA ASN A 77 -17.36 5.24 -2.84
C ASN A 77 -16.06 4.80 -2.16
N GLU A 78 -14.97 4.99 -2.88
CA GLU A 78 -13.61 4.66 -2.43
C GLU A 78 -12.80 5.94 -2.56
N VAL A 79 -12.03 6.28 -1.53
CA VAL A 79 -11.13 7.44 -1.52
C VAL A 79 -9.71 6.92 -1.35
N VAL A 80 -8.83 7.24 -2.28
CA VAL A 80 -7.41 6.84 -2.23
C VAL A 80 -6.61 7.95 -1.58
N TYR A 81 -5.68 7.61 -0.69
CA TYR A 81 -4.90 8.55 0.10
C TYR A 81 -3.42 8.51 -0.29
N GLY A 82 -2.76 9.66 -0.17
CA GLY A 82 -1.31 9.78 -0.21
C GLY A 82 -0.70 9.98 1.18
N ASP A 83 -1.48 9.85 2.24
CA ASP A 83 -1.03 10.08 3.62
C ASP A 83 0.16 9.19 3.99
N VAL A 84 1.09 9.72 4.78
CA VAL A 84 2.24 9.00 5.31
C VAL A 84 2.30 9.24 6.81
N TYR A 85 2.25 8.15 7.58
CA TYR A 85 2.37 8.18 9.02
C TYR A 85 3.60 7.41 9.46
N MET A 86 4.30 7.92 10.47
CA MET A 86 5.44 7.26 11.09
C MET A 86 5.18 7.16 12.59
N LEU A 87 5.20 5.95 13.12
CA LEU A 87 5.15 5.71 14.55
C LEU A 87 6.52 6.04 15.15
N ASP A 88 6.53 6.84 16.22
CA ASP A 88 7.77 7.14 16.93
C ASP A 88 8.42 5.86 17.50
N SER A 89 9.72 5.94 17.79
CA SER A 89 10.49 4.81 18.30
C SER A 89 10.05 4.34 19.70
N GLU A 90 9.31 5.18 20.43
CA GLU A 90 8.75 4.84 21.73
C GLU A 90 7.35 4.19 21.62
N MET A 91 6.79 4.09 20.40
CA MET A 91 5.45 3.60 20.10
C MET A 91 4.32 4.43 20.75
N LYS A 92 4.56 5.72 21.02
CA LYS A 92 3.64 6.60 21.76
C LYS A 92 2.90 7.61 20.90
N LYS A 93 3.44 7.95 19.73
CA LYS A 93 2.84 8.94 18.84
C LYS A 93 3.02 8.60 17.37
N TRP A 94 1.97 8.84 16.59
CA TRP A 94 2.05 8.91 15.13
C TRP A 94 2.42 10.33 14.68
N GLU A 95 3.47 10.43 13.90
CA GLU A 95 3.87 11.64 13.18
C GLU A 95 3.32 11.60 11.75
N VAL A 96 2.85 12.76 11.28
CA VAL A 96 2.39 12.94 9.89
C VAL A 96 3.57 13.45 9.09
N LEU A 97 3.93 12.74 8.01
CA LEU A 97 5.02 13.11 7.12
C LEU A 97 4.51 13.69 5.81
N SER A 98 5.44 14.12 4.94
CA SER A 98 5.09 14.58 3.59
C SER A 98 4.34 13.48 2.82
N PRO A 99 3.20 13.81 2.19
CA PRO A 99 2.39 12.83 1.49
C PRO A 99 3.11 12.34 0.22
N MET A 100 2.65 11.18 -0.28
CA MET A 100 3.07 10.66 -1.58
C MET A 100 2.83 11.69 -2.70
N PRO A 101 3.66 11.73 -3.76
CA PRO A 101 3.45 12.62 -4.90
C PRO A 101 2.11 12.40 -5.62
N LYS A 102 1.54 11.20 -5.45
CA LYS A 102 0.25 10.79 -5.98
C LYS A 102 -0.43 9.88 -4.95
N PRO A 103 -1.73 10.04 -4.64
CA PRO A 103 -2.45 9.09 -3.80
C PRO A 103 -2.39 7.69 -4.38
N ASP A 104 -2.13 6.69 -3.53
CA ASP A 104 -1.89 5.33 -3.99
C ASP A 104 -2.39 4.27 -2.98
N SER A 105 -3.03 3.23 -3.49
CA SER A 105 -3.51 2.06 -2.73
C SER A 105 -3.16 0.75 -3.46
N HIS A 106 -3.45 -0.39 -2.84
CA HIS A 106 -3.13 -1.72 -3.35
C HIS A 106 -1.62 -1.95 -3.49
N ILE A 107 -0.89 -1.44 -2.50
CA ILE A 107 0.57 -1.43 -2.42
C ILE A 107 1.10 -2.23 -1.20
N GLU A 108 0.32 -3.17 -0.67
CA GLU A 108 0.64 -3.90 0.57
C GLU A 108 2.00 -4.62 0.52
N CYS A 109 2.31 -5.19 -0.64
CA CYS A 109 3.55 -5.93 -0.93
C CYS A 109 4.34 -5.31 -2.10
N ALA A 110 3.98 -4.10 -2.51
CA ALA A 110 4.47 -3.45 -3.72
C ALA A 110 5.67 -2.53 -3.47
N TRP A 111 6.50 -2.88 -2.47
CA TRP A 111 7.59 -2.05 -2.00
C TRP A 111 8.81 -2.84 -1.57
N VAL A 112 9.97 -2.18 -1.55
CA VAL A 112 11.25 -2.70 -1.02
C VAL A 112 12.03 -1.57 -0.35
N ILE A 113 12.95 -1.92 0.55
CA ILE A 113 13.93 -0.97 1.10
C ILE A 113 15.27 -1.18 0.39
N VAL A 114 15.82 -0.10 -0.19
CA VAL A 114 17.11 -0.11 -0.90
C VAL A 114 17.86 1.18 -0.57
N ASN A 115 19.13 1.09 -0.14
CA ASN A 115 19.99 2.24 0.18
C ASN A 115 19.28 3.31 1.05
N ASN A 116 18.74 2.90 2.21
CA ASN A 116 17.99 3.76 3.13
C ASN A 116 16.80 4.51 2.48
N SER A 117 16.16 3.89 1.49
CA SER A 117 14.99 4.43 0.81
C SER A 117 13.92 3.37 0.63
N ILE A 118 12.66 3.77 0.75
CA ILE A 118 11.51 2.93 0.39
C ILE A 118 11.20 3.15 -1.08
N ILE A 119 11.16 2.08 -1.86
CA ILE A 119 10.77 2.10 -3.27
C ILE A 119 9.41 1.45 -3.41
N ILE A 120 8.44 2.14 -4.00
CA ILE A 120 7.08 1.66 -4.25
C ILE A 120 6.86 1.56 -5.75
N THR A 121 6.25 0.45 -6.20
CA THR A 121 6.04 0.15 -7.61
C THR A 121 4.58 -0.23 -7.89
N GLY A 122 3.91 0.49 -8.77
CA GLY A 122 2.51 0.19 -9.08
C GLY A 122 1.56 0.62 -7.97
N GLY A 123 0.33 0.16 -8.05
CA GLY A 123 -0.78 0.54 -7.18
C GLY A 123 -2.00 1.03 -7.96
N THR A 124 -2.94 1.63 -7.23
CA THR A 124 -4.20 2.18 -7.74
C THR A 124 -4.37 3.58 -7.20
N THR A 125 -4.69 4.51 -8.09
CA THR A 125 -4.86 5.91 -7.74
C THR A 125 -6.32 6.36 -7.93
N GLU A 126 -6.55 7.66 -7.74
CA GLU A 126 -7.83 8.30 -7.97
C GLU A 126 -8.39 7.98 -9.36
N LYS A 127 -9.71 7.98 -9.45
CA LYS A 127 -10.41 7.70 -10.72
C LYS A 127 -10.09 8.79 -11.74
N HIS A 128 -10.08 8.41 -13.01
CA HIS A 128 -9.94 9.35 -14.11
C HIS A 128 -10.98 10.49 -13.98
N PRO A 129 -10.56 11.77 -14.06
CA PRO A 129 -11.43 12.90 -13.74
C PRO A 129 -12.69 12.96 -14.62
N GLU A 130 -12.57 12.59 -15.89
CA GLU A 130 -13.69 12.56 -16.84
C GLU A 130 -14.44 11.23 -16.86
N THR A 131 -13.77 10.14 -17.27
CA THR A 131 -14.41 8.82 -17.45
C THR A 131 -14.82 8.13 -16.14
N LYS A 132 -14.36 8.64 -14.99
CA LYS A 132 -14.56 8.05 -13.65
C LYS A 132 -14.08 6.60 -13.52
N ARG A 133 -13.28 6.11 -14.48
CA ARG A 133 -12.69 4.76 -14.44
C ARG A 133 -11.55 4.71 -13.44
N MET A 134 -11.37 3.56 -12.79
CA MET A 134 -10.20 3.29 -11.95
C MET A 134 -8.94 3.51 -12.78
N MET A 135 -7.91 4.13 -12.21
CA MET A 135 -6.59 4.26 -12.83
C MET A 135 -5.56 3.53 -11.98
N LEU A 136 -4.60 2.89 -12.65
CA LEU A 136 -3.49 2.22 -11.99
C LEU A 136 -2.27 3.14 -11.99
N VAL A 137 -1.28 2.83 -11.14
CA VAL A 137 -0.02 3.57 -11.06
C VAL A 137 1.04 2.85 -11.88
N GLY A 138 1.85 3.63 -12.61
CA GLY A 138 3.01 3.12 -13.33
C GLY A 138 4.30 3.79 -12.88
N GLU A 139 4.23 4.91 -12.17
CA GLU A 139 5.40 5.56 -11.56
C GLU A 139 6.06 4.66 -10.51
N VAL A 140 7.38 4.78 -10.40
CA VAL A 140 8.16 4.19 -9.31
C VAL A 140 8.51 5.33 -8.35
N PHE A 141 7.96 5.27 -7.14
CA PHE A 141 8.19 6.28 -6.11
C PHE A 141 9.35 5.87 -5.21
N LYS A 142 10.22 6.83 -4.87
CA LYS A 142 11.27 6.71 -3.87
C LYS A 142 10.94 7.65 -2.71
N PHE A 143 10.90 7.12 -1.50
CA PHE A 143 10.90 7.88 -0.25
C PHE A 143 12.27 7.72 0.42
N ASP A 144 13.03 8.79 0.50
CA ASP A 144 14.33 8.82 1.14
C ASP A 144 14.16 8.92 2.67
N LEU A 145 14.64 7.92 3.42
CA LEU A 145 14.39 7.84 4.87
C LEU A 145 15.26 8.81 5.69
N ALA A 146 16.31 9.39 5.10
CA ALA A 146 17.16 10.37 5.78
C ALA A 146 16.56 11.78 5.69
N SER A 147 16.10 12.17 4.51
CA SER A 147 15.53 13.49 4.23
C SER A 147 14.02 13.56 4.35
N LEU A 148 13.35 12.40 4.40
CA LEU A 148 11.89 12.24 4.40
C LEU A 148 11.22 12.89 3.18
N LYS A 149 11.89 12.80 2.02
CA LYS A 149 11.43 13.39 0.77
C LYS A 149 11.08 12.33 -0.26
N TRP A 150 10.06 12.65 -1.05
CA TRP A 150 9.62 11.85 -2.18
C TRP A 150 10.28 12.28 -3.49
N SER A 151 10.51 11.32 -4.36
CA SER A 151 10.85 11.54 -5.77
C SER A 151 10.26 10.44 -6.65
N VAL A 152 10.04 10.75 -7.93
CA VAL A 152 9.71 9.75 -8.95
C VAL A 152 11.01 9.37 -9.65
N ILE A 153 11.40 8.10 -9.55
CA ILE A 153 12.70 7.62 -10.05
C ILE A 153 12.59 6.81 -11.35
N GLY A 154 11.38 6.65 -11.87
CA GLY A 154 11.14 5.92 -13.12
C GLY A 154 9.68 5.54 -13.31
N LYS A 155 9.43 4.70 -14.31
CA LYS A 155 8.12 4.11 -14.60
C LYS A 155 8.27 2.64 -14.93
N LEU A 156 7.31 1.84 -14.47
CA LEU A 156 7.10 0.47 -14.87
C LEU A 156 6.71 0.40 -16.36
N PRO A 157 6.92 -0.75 -17.04
CA PRO A 157 6.55 -0.92 -18.45
C PRO A 157 5.04 -0.79 -18.71
N PHE A 158 4.21 -0.85 -17.68
CA PHE A 158 2.77 -0.64 -17.70
C PHE A 158 2.26 -0.31 -16.30
N ARG A 159 1.03 0.21 -16.21
CA ARG A 159 0.38 0.47 -14.92
C ARG A 159 -0.20 -0.82 -14.37
N VAL A 160 -0.01 -1.08 -13.08
CA VAL A 160 -0.34 -2.36 -12.43
C VAL A 160 -0.62 -2.15 -10.95
N LYS A 161 -1.55 -2.90 -10.36
CA LYS A 161 -1.82 -2.92 -8.90
C LYS A 161 -1.52 -4.28 -8.28
N THR A 162 -1.42 -4.32 -6.95
CA THR A 162 -1.21 -5.54 -6.15
C THR A 162 0.00 -6.36 -6.62
N THR A 163 1.09 -5.68 -6.99
CA THR A 163 2.35 -6.34 -7.35
C THR A 163 3.05 -6.86 -6.10
N LEU A 164 3.91 -7.85 -6.31
CA LEU A 164 4.93 -8.25 -5.36
C LEU A 164 6.25 -7.68 -5.85
N THR A 165 6.90 -6.88 -5.02
CA THR A 165 8.16 -6.20 -5.36
C THR A 165 9.32 -6.84 -4.62
N GLY A 166 10.44 -7.03 -5.31
CA GLY A 166 11.64 -7.62 -4.74
C GLY A 166 12.88 -6.85 -5.18
N PHE A 167 13.94 -6.90 -4.38
CA PHE A 167 15.24 -6.36 -4.75
C PHE A 167 16.32 -7.38 -4.45
N TYR A 168 17.13 -7.69 -5.46
CA TYR A 168 18.21 -8.67 -5.33
C TYR A 168 19.32 -8.37 -6.34
N ASP A 169 20.57 -8.39 -5.87
CA ASP A 169 21.77 -8.24 -6.70
C ASP A 169 21.74 -6.99 -7.61
N GLY A 170 21.30 -5.85 -7.08
CA GLY A 170 21.20 -4.59 -7.83
C GLY A 170 20.02 -4.50 -8.80
N TYR A 171 19.11 -5.48 -8.81
CA TYR A 171 17.91 -5.47 -9.64
C TYR A 171 16.66 -5.29 -8.80
N LEU A 172 15.79 -4.38 -9.25
CA LEU A 172 14.42 -4.25 -8.81
C LEU A 172 13.54 -5.18 -9.65
N TYR A 173 12.77 -6.02 -8.98
CA TYR A 173 11.85 -6.98 -9.54
C TYR A 173 10.42 -6.58 -9.19
N PHE A 174 9.48 -6.84 -10.10
CA PHE A 174 8.08 -6.97 -9.75
C PHE A 174 7.43 -8.14 -10.48
N THR A 175 6.45 -8.75 -9.84
CA THR A 175 5.66 -9.85 -10.41
C THR A 175 4.22 -9.80 -9.86
N SER A 176 3.36 -10.69 -10.36
CA SER A 176 1.95 -10.74 -10.02
C SER A 176 1.23 -9.42 -10.37
N GLY A 177 0.03 -9.24 -9.84
CA GLY A 177 -0.73 -8.02 -9.98
C GLY A 177 -1.57 -7.96 -11.26
N GLN A 178 -2.54 -7.06 -11.26
CA GLN A 178 -3.45 -6.84 -12.37
C GLN A 178 -3.06 -5.55 -13.10
N ARG A 179 -2.57 -5.67 -14.33
CA ARG A 179 -2.34 -4.51 -15.21
C ARG A 179 -3.63 -4.05 -15.89
N ASP A 180 -3.59 -2.84 -16.41
CA ASP A 180 -4.60 -2.36 -17.33
C ASP A 180 -4.35 -2.80 -18.79
N ARG A 181 -5.28 -2.42 -19.68
CA ARG A 181 -5.19 -2.66 -21.13
C ARG A 181 -4.35 -1.60 -21.86
N GLY A 182 -3.86 -0.57 -21.18
CA GLY A 182 -3.05 0.51 -21.75
C GLY A 182 -3.43 1.90 -21.25
N PRO A 183 -2.68 2.94 -21.64
CA PRO A 183 -2.88 4.33 -21.19
C PRO A 183 -4.31 4.84 -21.46
N ASP A 184 -4.84 4.58 -22.66
CA ASP A 184 -6.16 5.04 -23.11
C ASP A 184 -7.31 4.13 -22.64
N ASN A 185 -6.99 2.94 -22.12
CA ASN A 185 -7.98 1.98 -21.64
C ASN A 185 -7.59 1.42 -20.28
N PRO A 186 -7.99 2.09 -19.19
CA PRO A 186 -7.60 1.68 -17.85
C PRO A 186 -8.41 0.48 -17.31
N GLN A 187 -9.16 -0.22 -18.17
CA GLN A 187 -9.83 -1.45 -17.78
C GLN A 187 -8.82 -2.54 -17.42
N PRO A 188 -9.16 -3.41 -16.45
CA PRO A 188 -8.29 -4.49 -16.04
C PRO A 188 -8.04 -5.50 -17.18
N ARG A 189 -6.81 -6.01 -17.22
CA ARG A 189 -6.40 -7.18 -18.00
C ARG A 189 -6.29 -8.40 -17.06
N LYS A 190 -5.88 -9.54 -17.60
CA LYS A 190 -5.49 -10.72 -16.82
C LYS A 190 -4.36 -10.36 -15.83
N VAL A 191 -4.35 -11.07 -14.71
CA VAL A 191 -3.23 -11.04 -13.75
C VAL A 191 -1.96 -11.46 -14.48
N ILE A 192 -0.86 -10.79 -14.17
CA ILE A 192 0.45 -11.01 -14.79
C ILE A 192 1.04 -12.31 -14.22
N ALA A 193 1.53 -13.18 -15.10
CA ALA A 193 2.26 -14.39 -14.70
C ALA A 193 3.79 -14.20 -14.80
N GLU A 194 4.22 -13.18 -15.55
CA GLU A 194 5.60 -12.86 -15.82
C GLU A 194 6.26 -12.05 -14.69
N MET A 195 7.55 -12.27 -14.50
CA MET A 195 8.40 -11.43 -13.66
C MET A 195 9.14 -10.43 -14.54
N TRP A 196 9.16 -9.17 -14.11
CA TRP A 196 9.86 -8.08 -14.75
C TRP A 196 10.97 -7.57 -13.84
N ARG A 197 12.08 -7.10 -14.41
CA ARG A 197 13.16 -6.50 -13.63
C ARG A 197 13.89 -5.40 -14.38
N THR A 198 14.51 -4.50 -13.62
CA THR A 198 15.46 -3.50 -14.13
C THR A 198 16.62 -3.34 -13.15
N LYS A 199 17.78 -2.91 -13.65
CA LYS A 199 18.86 -2.45 -12.75
C LYS A 199 18.38 -1.21 -12.01
N LEU A 200 18.66 -1.15 -10.72
CA LEU A 200 18.37 -0.01 -9.87
C LEU A 200 19.65 0.38 -9.14
N SER A 201 20.20 1.55 -9.50
CA SER A 201 21.35 2.17 -8.85
C SER A 201 20.86 3.45 -8.17
N LEU A 202 20.96 3.52 -6.85
CA LEU A 202 20.47 4.61 -6.00
C LEU A 202 21.58 5.24 -5.18
#